data_AF-A0A0M9ZMQ6-F1
#
_entry.id   AF-A0A0M9ZMQ6-F1
#
_cell.length_a   1.000
_cell.length_b   1.000
_cell.length_c   1.000
_cell.angle_alpha   90.00
_cell.angle_beta   90.00
_cell.angle_gamma   90.00
#
_symmetry.space_group_name_H-M   'P 1'
#
loop_
_entity.id
_entity.type
_entity.pdbx_description
1 polymer ?
#
loop_
_entity_poly.entity_id
_entity_poly.type
_entity_poly.pdbx_seq_one_letter_code
_entity_poly.pdbx_strand_id
1 'polypeptide(L)' 'VVALRSLAIRELSGKGGMVSVPLPEREVRELITAWGERVSVAAVNGPAQIVVSGEAEALEELVAQCVANGIRARTIP' A
#
# COMPACT_ATOMS: atom_id res chain seq x y z
N VAL A 1 0.96 18.11 -19.42
CA VAL A 1 1.59 18.00 -18.08
C VAL A 1 0.56 17.29 -17.20
N VAL A 2 0.63 16.00 -16.87
CA VAL A 2 1.66 15.27 -16.12
C VAL A 2 1.68 13.80 -16.59
N ALA A 3 2.83 13.27 -17.05
CA ALA A 3 3.01 11.83 -17.27
C ALA A 3 4.49 11.38 -17.12
N LEU A 4 5.31 12.19 -16.44
CA LEU A 4 6.72 11.85 -16.16
C LEU A 4 6.90 11.03 -14.87
N ARG A 5 5.83 10.84 -14.09
CA ARG A 5 5.86 10.10 -12.81
C ARG A 5 5.46 8.63 -12.96
N SER A 6 5.41 8.13 -14.20
CA SER A 6 4.99 6.76 -14.55
C SER A 6 6.18 5.80 -14.67
N LEU A 7 7.42 6.31 -14.64
CA LEU A 7 8.63 5.51 -14.91
C LEU A 7 9.28 4.91 -13.65
N ALA A 8 8.97 5.41 -12.45
CA ALA A 8 9.53 4.85 -11.22
C ALA A 8 8.89 3.51 -10.79
N ILE A 9 7.78 3.10 -11.42
CA ILE A 9 6.99 1.91 -11.02
C ILE A 9 7.46 0.63 -11.72
N ARG A 10 8.17 0.70 -12.86
CA ARG A 10 8.55 -0.49 -13.64
C ARG A 10 9.76 -1.26 -13.10
N GLU A 11 10.55 -0.70 -12.18
CA GLU A 11 11.79 -1.34 -11.72
C GLU A 11 11.60 -2.30 -10.53
N LEU A 12 10.39 -2.35 -9.94
CA LEU A 12 10.06 -3.21 -8.79
C LEU A 12 9.11 -4.38 -9.14
N SER A 13 8.67 -4.49 -10.40
CA SER A 13 7.62 -5.43 -10.89
C SER A 13 7.94 -6.94 -10.77
N GLY A 14 8.94 -7.35 -9.99
CA GLY A 14 9.27 -8.76 -9.78
C GLY A 14 9.36 -9.21 -8.32
N LYS A 15 9.27 -8.31 -7.34
CA LYS A 15 9.48 -8.67 -5.92
C LYS A 15 8.45 -8.12 -4.94
N GLY A 16 7.53 -7.25 -5.38
CA GLY A 16 6.54 -6.64 -4.51
C GLY A 16 5.29 -6.16 -5.25
N GLY A 17 4.24 -5.86 -4.48
CA GLY A 17 2.96 -5.37 -4.97
C GLY A 17 2.62 -3.98 -4.43
N MET A 18 1.41 -3.52 -4.74
CA MET A 18 0.83 -2.30 -4.19
C MET A 18 -0.60 -2.56 -3.72
N VAL A 19 -1.01 -1.94 -2.60
CA VAL A 19 -2.36 -2.03 -2.04
C VAL A 19 -2.86 -0.62 -1.70
N SER A 20 -4.06 -0.31 -2.13
CA SER A 20 -4.79 0.91 -1.76
C SER A 20 -5.61 0.66 -0.50
N VAL A 21 -5.39 1.48 0.53
CA VAL A 21 -6.05 1.42 1.83
C VAL A 21 -6.84 2.73 2.03
N PRO A 22 -8.18 2.66 2.20
CA PRO A 22 -9.02 3.82 2.42
C PRO A 22 -8.99 4.27 3.89
N LEU A 23 -7.80 4.53 4.41
CA LEU A 23 -7.57 5.02 5.78
C LEU A 23 -6.69 6.28 5.74
N PRO A 24 -6.70 7.10 6.81
CA PRO A 24 -5.76 8.21 6.95
C PRO A 24 -4.31 7.76 7.05
N GLU A 25 -3.38 8.61 6.61
CA GLU A 25 -1.94 8.33 6.65
C GLU A 25 -1.47 7.91 8.04
N ARG A 26 -1.95 8.57 9.10
CA ARG A 26 -1.58 8.23 10.48
C ARG A 26 -1.94 6.79 10.83
N GLU A 27 -3.16 6.37 10.51
CA GLU A 27 -3.65 5.03 10.79
C GLU A 27 -2.93 3.99 9.94
N VAL A 28 -2.66 4.30 8.67
CA VAL A 28 -1.89 3.40 7.80
C VAL A 28 -0.46 3.25 8.29
N ARG A 29 0.19 4.34 8.74
CA ARG A 29 1.54 4.28 9.33
C ARG A 29 1.56 3.41 10.57
N GLU A 30 0.57 3.55 11.46
CA GLU A 30 0.43 2.70 12.65
C GLU A 30 0.18 1.23 12.27
N LEU A 31 -0.67 0.98 11.28
CA LEU A 31 -0.98 -0.36 10.78
C LEU A 31 0.27 -1.05 10.21
N ILE A 32 1.00 -0.38 9.31
CA ILE A 32 2.15 -1.00 8.62
C ILE A 32 3.36 -1.21 9.53
N THR A 33 3.41 -0.59 10.71
CA THR A 33 4.49 -0.81 11.69
C THR A 33 4.64 -2.28 12.07
N ALA A 34 3.56 -3.08 12.01
CA ALA A 34 3.61 -4.51 12.25
C ALA A 34 4.47 -5.29 11.25
N TRP A 35 4.67 -4.76 10.04
CA TRP A 35 5.48 -5.36 8.98
C TRP A 35 6.86 -4.71 8.81
N GLY A 36 7.15 -3.62 9.53
CA GLY A 36 8.45 -2.94 9.50
C GLY A 36 8.85 -2.48 8.10
N GLU A 37 10.02 -2.91 7.61
CA GLU A 37 10.54 -2.54 6.28
C GLU A 37 9.90 -3.33 5.12
N ARG A 38 9.12 -4.39 5.41
CA ARG A 38 8.47 -5.23 4.39
C ARG A 38 7.33 -4.51 3.67
N VAL A 39 6.72 -3.52 4.32
CA VAL A 39 5.61 -2.72 3.79
C VAL A 39 5.87 -1.25 4.08
N SER A 40 5.75 -0.39 3.08
CA SER A 40 5.96 1.05 3.21
C SER A 40 4.88 1.84 2.46
N VAL A 41 4.65 3.08 2.88
CA VAL A 41 3.74 3.99 2.16
C VAL A 41 4.37 4.35 0.82
N ALA A 42 3.69 4.00 -0.27
CA ALA A 42 4.10 4.29 -1.64
C ALA A 42 3.58 5.64 -2.11
N ALA A 43 2.33 5.97 -1.77
CA ALA A 43 1.70 7.24 -2.15
C ALA A 43 0.57 7.64 -1.21
N VAL A 44 0.37 8.95 -1.09
CA VAL A 44 -0.79 9.56 -0.42
C VAL A 44 -1.66 10.19 -1.50
N ASN A 45 -2.75 9.52 -1.87
CA ASN A 45 -3.67 10.01 -2.91
C ASN A 45 -4.75 10.95 -2.33
N GLY A 46 -4.95 10.93 -1.02
CA GLY A 46 -5.85 11.83 -0.31
C GLY A 46 -5.78 11.64 1.21
N PRO A 47 -6.48 12.48 1.98
CA PRO A 47 -6.42 12.46 3.46
C PRO A 47 -6.92 11.14 4.08
N ALA A 48 -7.69 10.34 3.33
CA ALA A 48 -8.16 9.01 3.72
C ALA A 48 -7.92 7.97 2.61
N GLN A 49 -6.94 8.19 1.73
CA GLN A 49 -6.62 7.28 0.64
C GLN A 49 -5.11 7.16 0.47
N ILE A 50 -4.56 6.07 0.95
CA ILE A 50 -3.12 5.82 1.00
C ILE A 50 -2.83 4.54 0.23
N VAL A 51 -1.75 4.55 -0.53
CA VAL A 51 -1.22 3.37 -1.22
C VAL A 51 0.02 2.92 -0.50
N VAL A 52 0.09 1.65 -0.16
CA VAL A 52 1.25 0.99 0.39
C VAL A 52 1.86 0.05 -0.64
N SER A 53 3.17 -0.14 -0.59
CA SER A 53 3.92 -1.07 -1.42
C SER A 53 4.82 -1.91 -0.55
N GLY A 54 5.07 -3.14 -0.94
CA GLY A 54 5.87 -4.05 -0.15
C GLY A 54 5.95 -5.44 -0.75
N GLU A 55 6.45 -6.39 0.03
CA GLU A 55 6.48 -7.81 -0.30
C GLU A 55 5.06 -8.36 -0.51
N ALA A 56 4.92 -9.29 -1.45
CA ALA A 56 3.61 -9.87 -1.78
C ALA A 56 2.92 -10.52 -0.57
N GLU A 57 3.65 -11.34 0.20
CA GLU A 57 3.13 -12.04 1.38
C GLU A 57 2.67 -11.05 2.47
N ALA A 58 3.48 -10.03 2.75
CA ALA A 58 3.14 -9.00 3.73
C ALA A 58 1.91 -8.17 3.31
N LEU A 59 1.77 -7.90 2.00
CA LEU A 59 0.60 -7.21 1.46
C LEU A 59 -0.67 -8.08 1.51
N GLU A 60 -0.56 -9.39 1.28
CA GLU A 60 -1.68 -10.32 1.43
C GLU A 60 -2.18 -10.38 2.88
N GLU A 61 -1.27 -10.47 3.85
CA GLU A 61 -1.59 -10.38 5.28
C GLU A 61 -2.26 -9.05 5.63
N LEU A 62 -1.73 -7.92 5.12
CA LEU A 62 -2.29 -6.60 5.35
C LEU A 62 -3.72 -6.50 4.79
N VAL A 63 -3.97 -7.01 3.58
CA VAL A 63 -5.30 -7.04 3.00
C VAL A 63 -6.25 -7.90 3.84
N ALA A 64 -5.81 -9.08 4.29
CA ALA A 64 -6.61 -9.95 5.15
C ALA A 64 -6.98 -9.26 6.48
N GLN A 65 -6.04 -8.56 7.11
CA GLN A 65 -6.28 -7.80 8.34
C GLN A 65 -7.20 -6.60 8.10
N CYS A 66 -7.04 -5.87 7.00
CA CYS A 66 -7.96 -4.82 6.60
C CYS A 66 -9.38 -5.35 6.43
N VAL A 67 -9.55 -6.46 5.71
CA VAL A 67 -10.87 -7.08 5.48
C VAL A 67 -11.50 -7.55 6.80
N ALA A 68 -10.72 -8.13 7.72
CA ALA A 68 -11.17 -8.52 9.05
C ALA A 68 -11.68 -7.31 9.87
N ASN A 69 -11.07 -6.15 9.68
CA ASN A 69 -11.48 -4.89 10.29
C ASN A 69 -12.59 -4.15 9.50
N GLY A 70 -13.16 -4.75 8.46
CA GLY A 70 -14.19 -4.15 7.61
C GLY A 70 -13.68 -3.08 6.64
N ILE A 71 -12.36 -2.98 6.46
CA ILE A 71 -11.70 -2.02 5.58
C ILE A 71 -11.55 -2.64 4.19
N ARG A 72 -12.08 -1.97 3.17
CA ARG A 72 -11.98 -2.40 1.76
C ARG A 72 -10.62 -2.03 1.16
N ALA A 73 -9.57 -2.72 1.57
CA ALA A 73 -8.26 -2.64 0.93
C ALA A 73 -8.31 -3.31 -0.46
N ARG A 74 -7.64 -2.70 -1.46
CA ARG A 74 -7.63 -3.19 -2.84
C ARG A 74 -6.21 -3.27 -3.39
N THR A 75 -5.81 -4.45 -3.86
CA THR A 75 -4.54 -4.63 -4.58
C THR A 75 -4.54 -3.89 -5.91
N ILE A 76 -3.47 -3.16 -6.18
CA ILE A 76 -3.22 -2.47 -7.44
C ILE A 76 -2.37 -3.40 -8.32
N PRO A 77 -2.88 -3.81 -9.51
CA PRO A 77 -2.15 -4.67 -10.44
C PRO A 77 -0.99 -3.94 -11.14
#